data_AF-A0A518JR34-F1
#
_entry.id   AF-A0A518JR34-F1
#
_cell.length_a   1.000
_cell.length_b   1.000
_cell.length_c   1.000
_cell.angle_alpha   90.00
_cell.angle_beta   90.00
_cell.angle_gamma   90.00
#
_symmetry.space_group_name_H-M   'P 1'
#
loop_
_entity.id
_entity.type
_entity.pdbx_description
1 polymer ?
#
loop_
_entity_poly.entity_id
_entity_poly.type
_entity_poly.pdbx_seq_one_letter_code
_entity_poly.pdbx_strand_id
1 'polypeptide(L)'
;MENLNIAGAIASIGAAIFACWQAYSAKNYRDEIQTQRTKQLLIELLSLGNRARSDCRKIGTQISAQARGVDRQAVLDVLREFSEKFRDNLHRFKSDEISKTIVVLLQHITKYASTEEESKRRETADEMYDNVSFLIADITRRLDSKL
;
A
#
# COMPACT_ATOMS: atom_id res chain seq x y z
N MET A 1 -6.27 -7.39 65.45
CA MET A 1 -5.50 -7.66 64.22
C MET A 1 -6.40 -7.53 63.00
N GLU A 2 -6.98 -6.35 62.73
CA GLU A 2 -7.94 -6.16 61.62
C GLU A 2 -7.49 -5.11 60.59
N ASN A 3 -6.57 -4.20 60.94
CA ASN A 3 -6.14 -3.11 60.05
C ASN A 3 -5.17 -3.57 58.92
N LEU A 4 -4.61 -4.78 59.02
CA LEU A 4 -3.68 -5.32 58.01
C LEU A 4 -4.39 -5.85 56.75
N ASN A 5 -5.64 -6.32 56.86
CA ASN A 5 -6.39 -6.85 55.71
C ASN A 5 -6.96 -5.74 54.81
N ILE A 6 -7.31 -4.58 55.39
CA ILE A 6 -7.87 -3.45 54.64
C ILE A 6 -6.78 -2.76 53.81
N ALA A 7 -5.58 -2.59 54.37
CA ALA A 7 -4.44 -2.02 53.66
C ALA A 7 -4.01 -2.88 52.45
N GLY A 8 -4.02 -4.21 52.59
CA GLY A 8 -3.73 -5.14 51.49
C GLY A 8 -4.79 -5.12 50.38
N ALA A 9 -6.07 -4.96 50.74
CA ALA A 9 -7.17 -4.86 49.77
C ALA A 9 -7.16 -3.54 48.99
N ILE A 10 -6.82 -2.42 49.62
CA ILE A 10 -6.71 -1.11 48.94
C ILE A 10 -5.49 -1.07 48.02
N ALA A 11 -4.37 -1.65 48.44
CA ALA A 11 -3.16 -1.75 47.63
C ALA A 11 -3.37 -2.60 46.37
N SER A 12 -4.13 -3.71 46.46
CA SER A 12 -4.41 -4.58 45.31
C SER A 12 -5.37 -3.95 44.30
N ILE A 13 -6.36 -3.17 44.76
CA ILE A 13 -7.25 -2.40 43.87
C ILE A 13 -6.47 -1.29 43.15
N GLY A 14 -5.62 -0.54 43.86
CA GLY A 14 -4.77 0.49 43.27
C GLY A 14 -3.80 -0.06 42.22
N ALA A 15 -3.17 -1.21 42.51
CA ALA A 15 -2.30 -1.91 41.57
C ALA A 15 -3.05 -2.41 40.33
N ALA A 16 -4.27 -2.94 40.49
CA ALA A 16 -5.10 -3.40 39.38
C ALA A 16 -5.54 -2.24 38.46
N ILE A 17 -5.94 -1.10 39.02
CA ILE A 17 -6.32 0.10 38.25
C ILE A 17 -5.10 0.63 37.48
N PHE A 18 -3.93 0.72 38.12
CA PHE A 18 -2.71 1.17 37.47
C PHE A 18 -2.23 0.22 36.37
N ALA A 19 -2.33 -1.10 36.58
CA ALA A 19 -2.03 -2.10 35.56
C ALA A 19 -3.01 -2.01 34.37
N CYS A 20 -4.31 -1.81 34.62
CA CYS A 20 -5.31 -1.55 33.58
C CYS A 20 -5.00 -0.27 32.80
N TRP A 21 -4.59 0.80 33.48
CA TRP A 21 -4.19 2.05 32.83
C TRP A 21 -2.91 1.88 31.99
N GLN A 22 -1.88 1.21 32.52
CA GLN A 22 -0.68 0.90 31.75
C GLN A 22 -0.99 0.03 30.53
N ALA A 23 -1.84 -0.99 30.68
CA ALA A 23 -2.26 -1.83 29.57
C ALA A 23 -3.08 -1.06 28.52
N TYR A 24 -3.97 -0.16 28.97
CA TYR A 24 -4.76 0.70 28.10
C TYR A 24 -3.90 1.72 27.35
N SER A 25 -3.00 2.41 28.05
CA SER A 25 -2.02 3.31 27.45
C SER A 25 -1.11 2.57 26.48
N ALA A 26 -0.59 1.39 26.85
CA ALA A 26 0.23 0.57 25.96
C ALA A 26 -0.52 0.12 24.70
N LYS A 27 -1.82 -0.18 24.82
CA LYS A 27 -2.68 -0.47 23.67
C LYS A 27 -2.84 0.75 22.77
N ASN A 28 -3.15 1.91 23.33
CA ASN A 28 -3.30 3.15 22.57
C ASN A 28 -2.01 3.52 21.83
N TYR A 29 -0.84 3.44 22.50
CA TYR A 29 0.46 3.68 21.85
C TYR A 29 0.74 2.67 20.72
N ARG A 30 0.40 1.39 20.92
CA ARG A 30 0.56 0.38 19.88
C ARG A 30 -0.30 0.68 18.66
N ASP A 31 -1.56 1.06 18.89
CA ASP A 31 -2.52 1.36 17.83
C ASP A 31 -2.11 2.63 17.07
N GLU A 32 -1.59 3.65 17.76
CA GLU A 32 -1.00 4.86 17.15
C GLU A 32 0.23 4.54 16.30
N ILE A 33 1.14 3.69 16.78
CA ILE A 33 2.33 3.26 16.02
C ILE A 33 1.92 2.49 14.76
N GLN A 34 0.92 1.61 14.86
CA GLN A 34 0.41 0.86 13.70
C GLN A 34 -0.26 1.76 12.67
N THR A 35 -1.02 2.74 13.14
CA THR A 35 -1.65 3.79 12.34
C THR A 35 -0.59 4.58 11.57
N GLN A 36 0.43 5.09 12.25
CA GLN A 36 1.53 5.83 11.63
C GLN A 36 2.28 5.00 10.58
N ARG A 37 2.61 3.74 10.89
CA ARG A 37 3.28 2.82 9.95
C ARG A 37 2.44 2.56 8.70
N THR A 38 1.13 2.42 8.86
CA THR A 38 0.23 2.18 7.72
C THR A 38 0.11 3.44 6.86
N LYS A 39 0.01 4.62 7.48
CA LYS A 39 0.01 5.89 6.76
C LYS A 39 1.32 6.11 5.98
N GLN A 40 2.46 5.84 6.59
CA GLN A 40 3.76 5.92 5.93
C GLN A 40 3.82 4.99 4.72
N LEU A 41 3.39 3.73 4.87
CA LEU A 41 3.32 2.77 3.77
C LEU A 41 2.43 3.29 2.63
N LEU A 42 1.25 3.83 2.94
CA LEU A 42 0.34 4.38 1.93
C LEU A 42 0.97 5.57 1.18
N ILE A 43 1.71 6.43 1.86
CA ILE A 43 2.46 7.54 1.23
C ILE A 43 3.54 6.99 0.29
N GLU A 44 4.30 5.99 0.72
CA GLU A 44 5.32 5.35 -0.11
C GLU A 44 4.71 4.68 -1.36
N LEU A 45 3.60 3.96 -1.19
CA LEU A 45 2.86 3.34 -2.30
C LEU A 45 2.25 4.40 -3.22
N LEU A 46 1.77 5.52 -2.70
CA LEU A 46 1.26 6.63 -3.51
C LEU A 46 2.36 7.25 -4.38
N SER A 47 3.55 7.46 -3.80
CA SER A 47 4.70 7.97 -4.54
C SER A 47 5.12 7.02 -5.67
N LEU A 48 5.29 5.74 -5.36
CA LEU A 48 5.61 4.70 -6.34
C LEU A 48 4.52 4.55 -7.41
N GLY A 49 3.26 4.53 -7.00
CA GLY A 49 2.11 4.45 -7.91
C GLY A 49 2.08 5.62 -8.89
N ASN A 50 2.27 6.85 -8.40
CA ASN A 50 2.31 8.02 -9.29
C ASN A 50 3.46 7.95 -10.31
N ARG A 51 4.62 7.45 -9.89
CA ARG A 51 5.75 7.19 -10.79
C ARG A 51 5.38 6.13 -11.83
N ALA A 52 4.87 4.97 -11.39
CA ALA A 52 4.42 3.89 -12.25
C ALA A 52 3.35 4.35 -13.26
N ARG A 53 2.39 5.16 -12.83
CA ARG A 53 1.35 5.74 -13.70
C ARG A 53 1.94 6.66 -14.77
N SER A 54 2.89 7.51 -14.39
CA SER A 54 3.60 8.37 -15.34
C SER A 54 4.39 7.55 -16.35
N ASP A 55 5.05 6.49 -15.87
CA ASP A 55 5.84 5.59 -16.71
C ASP A 55 4.97 4.77 -17.68
N CYS A 56 3.78 4.31 -17.27
CA CYS A 56 2.80 3.71 -18.18
C CYS A 56 2.44 4.64 -19.35
N ARG A 57 2.25 5.94 -19.09
CA ARG A 57 1.97 6.89 -20.18
C ARG A 57 3.12 6.95 -21.17
N LYS A 58 4.38 6.95 -20.71
CA LYS A 58 5.56 7.00 -21.59
C LYS A 58 5.59 5.83 -22.58
N ILE A 59 5.13 4.65 -22.16
CA ILE A 59 5.11 3.44 -22.98
C ILE A 59 3.81 3.25 -23.77
N GLY A 60 2.69 3.87 -23.37
CA GLY A 60 1.41 3.85 -24.09
C GLY A 60 1.27 4.92 -25.17
N THR A 61 1.72 6.16 -24.91
CA THR A 61 1.51 7.31 -25.82
C THR A 61 2.63 7.55 -26.83
N GLN A 62 3.19 6.50 -27.44
CA GLN A 62 4.14 6.65 -28.56
C GLN A 62 3.45 7.22 -29.83
N ILE A 63 3.06 8.49 -29.81
CA ILE A 63 2.56 9.26 -30.96
C ILE A 63 3.57 10.31 -31.45
N SER A 64 4.58 10.74 -30.68
CA SER A 64 5.52 11.75 -31.19
C SER A 64 6.92 11.20 -31.41
N ALA A 65 7.57 11.71 -32.46
CA ALA A 65 8.95 11.45 -32.88
C ALA A 65 10.04 11.73 -31.82
N GLN A 66 9.67 11.90 -30.54
CA GLN A 66 10.54 12.10 -29.39
C GLN A 66 10.77 10.83 -28.54
N ALA A 67 10.14 9.69 -28.86
CA ALA A 67 10.30 8.44 -28.11
C ALA A 67 11.67 7.72 -28.30
N ARG A 68 12.71 8.44 -28.76
CA ARG A 68 14.09 7.96 -28.67
C ARG A 68 14.57 8.12 -27.23
N GLY A 69 14.53 7.04 -26.44
CA GLY A 69 15.17 7.01 -25.11
C GLY A 69 14.28 6.59 -23.92
N VAL A 70 13.06 6.10 -24.14
CA VAL A 70 12.31 5.46 -23.05
C VAL A 70 12.90 4.08 -22.81
N ASP A 71 13.57 3.92 -21.67
CA ASP A 71 14.00 2.61 -21.19
C ASP A 71 12.78 1.82 -20.71
N ARG A 72 12.29 0.94 -21.58
CA ARG A 72 11.13 0.09 -21.31
C ARG A 72 11.38 -0.85 -20.14
N GLN A 73 12.61 -1.33 -19.96
CA GLN A 73 12.93 -2.21 -18.84
C GLN A 73 12.84 -1.45 -17.52
N ALA A 74 13.40 -0.24 -17.47
CA ALA A 74 13.29 0.61 -16.28
C ALA A 74 11.82 0.91 -15.91
N VAL A 75 10.95 1.13 -16.90
CA VAL A 75 9.50 1.30 -16.67
C VAL A 75 8.87 0.03 -16.08
N LEU A 76 9.17 -1.14 -16.66
CA LEU A 76 8.65 -2.41 -16.14
C LEU A 76 9.16 -2.71 -14.73
N ASP A 77 10.39 -2.34 -14.41
CA ASP A 77 10.95 -2.54 -13.07
C ASP A 77 10.25 -1.66 -12.02
N VAL A 78 9.92 -0.41 -12.35
CA VAL A 78 9.10 0.46 -11.48
C VAL A 78 7.70 -0.13 -11.26
N LEU A 79 7.08 -0.67 -12.32
CA LEU A 79 5.76 -1.30 -12.24
C LEU A 79 5.78 -2.57 -11.39
N ARG A 80 6.85 -3.37 -11.50
CA ARG A 80 7.08 -4.55 -10.65
C ARG A 80 7.28 -4.14 -9.21
N GLU A 81 8.17 -3.19 -8.94
CA GLU A 81 8.44 -2.69 -7.57
C GLU A 81 7.14 -2.22 -6.90
N PHE A 82 6.33 -1.43 -7.61
CA PHE A 82 5.03 -0.99 -7.12
C PHE A 82 4.10 -2.17 -6.80
N SER A 83 3.96 -3.12 -7.74
CA SER A 83 3.08 -4.28 -7.61
C SER A 83 3.51 -5.23 -6.48
N GLU A 84 4.82 -5.46 -6.33
CA GLU A 84 5.38 -6.31 -5.28
C GLU A 84 5.22 -5.68 -3.91
N LYS A 85 5.51 -4.39 -3.77
CA LYS A 85 5.31 -3.69 -2.50
C LYS A 85 3.84 -3.68 -2.08
N PHE A 86 2.92 -3.59 -3.04
CA PHE A 86 1.49 -3.74 -2.80
C PHE A 86 1.14 -5.16 -2.34
N ARG A 87 1.64 -6.18 -3.05
CA ARG A 87 1.44 -7.60 -2.74
C ARG A 87 1.90 -7.95 -1.33
N ASP A 88 3.09 -7.51 -0.94
CA ASP A 88 3.67 -7.78 0.38
C ASP A 88 2.84 -7.17 1.52
N ASN A 89 2.04 -6.14 1.20
CA ASN A 89 1.20 -5.43 2.15
C ASN A 89 -0.29 -5.70 1.98
N LEU A 90 -0.70 -6.64 1.11
CA LEU A 90 -2.11 -6.93 0.80
C LEU A 90 -2.97 -7.22 2.03
N HIS A 91 -2.40 -7.93 3.00
CA HIS A 91 -3.04 -8.27 4.27
C HIS A 91 -3.54 -7.04 5.06
N ARG A 92 -2.96 -5.86 4.80
CA ARG A 92 -3.34 -4.59 5.45
C ARG A 92 -4.53 -3.92 4.77
N PHE A 93 -4.77 -4.21 3.50
CA PHE A 93 -5.83 -3.56 2.72
C PHE A 93 -7.19 -4.24 2.86
N LYS A 94 -7.22 -5.54 3.22
CA LYS A 94 -8.44 -6.35 3.40
C LYS A 94 -9.45 -6.17 2.26
N SER A 95 -8.96 -6.13 1.02
CA SER A 95 -9.78 -5.96 -0.18
C SER A 95 -9.39 -6.98 -1.23
N ASP A 96 -10.35 -7.85 -1.56
CA ASP A 96 -10.19 -8.85 -2.62
C ASP A 96 -10.04 -8.21 -4.00
N GLU A 97 -10.65 -7.04 -4.19
CA GLU A 97 -10.56 -6.28 -5.43
C GLU A 97 -9.12 -5.81 -5.67
N ILE A 98 -8.47 -5.25 -4.65
CA ILE A 98 -7.06 -4.83 -4.74
C ILE A 98 -6.15 -6.03 -5.03
N SER A 99 -6.40 -7.17 -4.36
CA SER A 99 -5.67 -8.42 -4.61
C SER A 99 -5.77 -8.85 -6.06
N LYS A 100 -6.99 -8.87 -6.62
CA LYS A 100 -7.23 -9.19 -8.04
C LYS A 100 -6.54 -8.20 -8.96
N THR A 101 -6.65 -6.90 -8.70
CA THR A 101 -6.04 -5.87 -9.56
C THR A 101 -4.51 -5.97 -9.59
N ILE A 102 -3.85 -6.31 -8.48
CA ILE A 102 -2.39 -6.53 -8.47
C ILE A 102 -2.01 -7.76 -9.30
N VAL A 103 -2.77 -8.85 -9.21
CA VAL A 103 -2.53 -10.04 -10.01
C VAL A 103 -2.68 -9.72 -11.50
N VAL A 104 -3.74 -9.00 -11.88
CA VAL A 104 -3.97 -8.57 -13.27
C VAL A 104 -2.86 -7.62 -13.73
N LEU A 105 -2.41 -6.69 -12.89
CA LEU A 105 -1.30 -5.79 -13.22
C LEU A 105 0.01 -6.57 -13.49
N LEU A 106 0.35 -7.56 -12.66
CA LEU A 106 1.51 -8.44 -12.88
C LEU A 106 1.40 -9.25 -14.19
N GLN A 107 0.19 -9.70 -14.53
CA GLN A 107 -0.08 -10.37 -15.81
C GLN A 107 0.13 -9.41 -16.98
N HIS A 108 -0.35 -8.16 -16.89
CA HIS A 108 -0.15 -7.16 -17.94
C HIS A 108 1.32 -6.75 -18.10
N ILE A 109 2.08 -6.63 -17.00
CA ILE A 109 3.54 -6.41 -17.06
C ILE A 109 4.23 -7.53 -17.84
N THR A 110 3.86 -8.78 -17.57
CA THR A 110 4.41 -9.95 -18.25
C THR A 110 4.02 -9.97 -19.73
N LYS A 111 2.73 -9.74 -20.01
CA LYS A 111 2.18 -9.65 -21.38
C LYS A 111 2.87 -8.54 -22.17
N TYR A 112 3.09 -7.37 -21.59
CA TYR A 112 3.78 -6.25 -22.24
C TYR A 112 5.20 -6.64 -22.65
N ALA A 113 5.94 -7.30 -21.75
CA ALA A 113 7.32 -7.73 -21.99
C ALA A 113 7.45 -8.78 -23.12
N SER A 114 6.44 -9.65 -23.27
CA SER A 114 6.44 -10.72 -24.28
C SER A 114 5.72 -10.35 -25.58
N THR A 115 5.00 -9.24 -25.64
CA THR A 115 4.23 -8.85 -26.83
C THR A 115 5.13 -8.16 -27.83
N GLU A 116 5.26 -8.72 -29.03
CA GLU A 116 6.04 -8.11 -30.13
C GLU A 116 5.24 -7.03 -30.88
N GLU A 117 3.94 -7.25 -31.02
CA GLU A 117 3.02 -6.38 -31.77
C GLU A 117 2.77 -5.05 -31.03
N GLU A 118 3.16 -3.95 -31.65
CA GLU A 118 3.15 -2.62 -31.01
C GLU A 118 1.74 -2.12 -30.64
N SER A 119 0.71 -2.43 -31.44
CA SER A 119 -0.70 -2.10 -31.13
C SER A 119 -1.16 -2.77 -29.82
N LYS A 120 -0.98 -4.08 -29.71
CA LYS A 120 -1.31 -4.88 -28.52
C LYS A 120 -0.46 -4.49 -27.31
N ARG A 121 0.80 -4.13 -27.55
CA ARG A 121 1.70 -3.65 -26.50
C ARG A 121 1.20 -2.32 -25.92
N ARG A 122 0.72 -1.39 -26.77
CA ARG A 122 0.12 -0.13 -26.32
C ARG A 122 -1.19 -0.34 -25.57
N GLU A 123 -2.07 -1.19 -26.09
CA GLU A 123 -3.29 -1.60 -25.39
C GLU A 123 -2.97 -2.15 -23.99
N THR A 124 -1.96 -3.02 -23.89
CA THR A 124 -1.50 -3.55 -22.59
C THR A 124 -0.94 -2.44 -21.68
N ALA A 125 -0.27 -1.42 -22.23
CA ALA A 125 0.18 -0.27 -21.45
C ALA A 125 -0.97 0.59 -20.91
N ASP A 126 -2.04 0.76 -21.68
CA ASP A 126 -3.24 1.46 -21.24
C ASP A 126 -3.97 0.64 -20.15
N GLU A 127 -4.08 -0.68 -20.31
CA GLU A 127 -4.60 -1.58 -19.27
C GLU A 127 -3.76 -1.50 -17.97
N MET A 128 -2.42 -1.41 -18.07
CA MET A 128 -1.56 -1.19 -16.91
C MET A 128 -1.80 0.17 -16.27
N TYR A 129 -1.95 1.23 -17.07
CA TYR A 129 -2.25 2.58 -16.59
C TYR A 129 -3.56 2.63 -15.79
N ASP A 130 -4.60 1.95 -16.27
CA ASP A 130 -5.90 1.91 -15.61
C ASP A 130 -5.82 1.16 -14.26
N ASN A 131 -5.17 0.01 -14.23
CA ASN A 131 -4.94 -0.75 -12.99
C ASN A 131 -4.15 0.05 -11.95
N VAL A 132 -3.07 0.72 -12.37
CA VAL A 132 -2.29 1.58 -11.47
C VAL A 132 -3.11 2.77 -10.99
N SER A 133 -3.91 3.38 -11.86
CA SER A 133 -4.78 4.51 -11.51
C SER A 133 -5.86 4.12 -10.51
N PHE A 134 -6.46 2.93 -10.66
CA PHE A 134 -7.38 2.35 -9.70
C PHE A 134 -6.72 2.18 -8.32
N LEU A 135 -5.52 1.58 -8.28
CA LEU A 135 -4.79 1.37 -7.03
C LEU A 135 -4.41 2.69 -6.34
N ILE A 136 -4.00 3.71 -7.11
CA ILE A 136 -3.75 5.07 -6.58
C ILE A 136 -5.01 5.70 -6.00
N ALA A 137 -6.15 5.54 -6.66
CA ALA A 137 -7.42 6.09 -6.19
C ALA A 137 -7.84 5.44 -4.86
N ASP A 138 -7.65 4.13 -4.71
CA ASP A 138 -7.88 3.43 -3.44
C ASP A 138 -6.91 3.90 -2.34
N ILE A 139 -5.61 4.04 -2.64
CA ILE A 139 -4.63 4.59 -1.68
C ILE A 139 -5.03 5.99 -1.21
N THR A 140 -5.35 6.87 -2.15
CA THR A 140 -5.75 8.26 -1.86
C THR A 140 -6.99 8.28 -0.97
N ARG A 141 -8.00 7.49 -1.32
CA ARG A 141 -9.21 7.34 -0.50
C ARG A 141 -8.88 6.89 0.93
N ARG A 142 -7.94 5.95 1.12
CA ARG A 142 -7.52 5.47 2.44
C ARG A 142 -6.71 6.48 3.24
N LEU A 143 -5.89 7.27 2.56
CA LEU A 143 -5.14 8.38 3.18
C LEU A 143 -6.07 9.48 3.66
N ASP A 144 -7.07 9.82 2.84
CA ASP A 144 -8.09 10.82 3.18
C ASP A 144 -9.05 10.28 4.24
N SER A 145 -9.40 8.99 4.17
CA SER A 145 -10.23 8.30 5.15
C SER A 145 -9.45 7.90 6.39
N LYS A 146 -8.63 8.79 6.99
CA LYS A 146 -7.97 8.63 8.32
C LYS A 146 -7.21 7.32 8.67
N LEU A 147 -7.15 6.29 7.82
CA LEU A 147 -7.26 4.87 8.20
C LEU A 147 -8.70 4.44 8.52
#